data_AF-A0A1C5WJX2-F1
#
_entry.id   AF-A0A1C5WJX2-F1
#
_cell.length_a   1.000
_cell.length_b   1.000
_cell.length_c   1.000
_cell.angle_alpha   90.00
_cell.angle_beta   90.00
_cell.angle_gamma   90.00
#
_symmetry.space_group_name_H-M   'P 1'
#
loop_
_entity.id
_entity.type
_entity.pdbx_description
1 polymer ?
#
loop_
_entity_poly.entity_id
_entity_poly.type
_entity_poly.pdbx_seq_one_letter_code
_entity_poly.pdbx_strand_id
1 'polypeptide(L)'
;MPDEKVLQVAILIWGCVFCAIAALCIFLSSNYDREKRRYLILMESFASLLLLMDAMAHIFSGYPGVPGSVMVCISSFLVFFLSDVFPLCFHIYVCVYLFSKKERRTLKRVKTGYVIAAAGAAFVVISQFTHWYYYIDGDNCYHRASLYIMSILLPAAGLLIDLTLLLQYKKRVSRKLLFSMLSCVVLPAVAAAVQAFWYGMSLIEFSVGISMIIMFIVTMTELNQEMYQLISREGKIKERLEIATILNKCIAELISGEDEDAAILFHGVLLPKDT
;
A
#
# COMPACT_ATOMS: atom_id res chain seq x y z
N MET A 1 30.03 3.68 16.91
CA MET A 1 29.32 2.54 17.53
C MET A 1 28.87 1.62 16.40
N PRO A 2 29.62 0.56 16.08
CA PRO A 2 29.28 -0.37 14.99
C PRO A 2 27.93 -1.07 15.18
N ASP A 3 27.48 -1.24 16.44
CA ASP A 3 26.25 -1.95 16.77
C ASP A 3 24.98 -1.25 16.25
N GLU A 4 24.94 0.10 16.28
CA GLU A 4 23.78 0.88 15.82
C GLU A 4 23.60 0.77 14.30
N LYS A 5 24.71 0.85 13.54
CA LYS A 5 24.69 0.69 12.08
C LYS A 5 24.25 -0.71 11.67
N VAL A 6 24.75 -1.74 12.36
CA VAL A 6 24.37 -3.13 12.09
C VAL A 6 22.89 -3.35 12.36
N LEU A 7 22.38 -2.83 13.48
CA LEU A 7 20.95 -2.91 13.80
C LEU A 7 20.10 -2.20 12.75
N GLN A 8 20.50 -1.01 12.32
CA GLN A 8 19.78 -0.25 11.30
C GLN A 8 19.71 -1.00 9.97
N VAL A 9 20.85 -1.49 9.48
CA VAL A 9 20.91 -2.31 8.26
C VAL A 9 20.05 -3.57 8.39
N ALA A 10 20.08 -4.25 9.54
CA ALA A 10 19.27 -5.45 9.77
C ALA A 10 17.77 -5.16 9.69
N ILE A 11 17.30 -4.07 10.30
CA ILE A 11 15.89 -3.67 10.24
C ILE A 11 15.47 -3.31 8.81
N LEU A 12 16.32 -2.57 8.06
CA LEU A 12 16.06 -2.22 6.67
C LEU A 12 15.94 -3.46 5.78
N ILE A 13 16.88 -4.41 5.90
CA ILE A 13 16.86 -5.66 5.12
C ILE A 13 15.62 -6.49 5.46
N TRP A 14 15.27 -6.59 6.75
CA TRP A 14 14.08 -7.33 7.16
C TRP A 14 12.80 -6.70 6.62
N GLY A 15 12.68 -5.37 6.70
CA GLY A 15 11.56 -4.63 6.10
C GLY A 15 11.50 -4.78 4.59
N CYS A 16 12.65 -4.77 3.90
CA CYS A 16 12.75 -5.02 2.46
C CYS A 16 12.19 -6.40 2.09
N VAL A 17 12.63 -7.45 2.79
CA VAL A 17 12.16 -8.83 2.58
C VAL A 17 10.66 -8.93 2.84
N PHE A 18 10.16 -8.31 3.90
CA PHE A 18 8.73 -8.29 4.18
C PHE A 18 7.93 -7.66 3.02
N CYS A 19 8.31 -6.46 2.58
CA CYS A 19 7.61 -5.76 1.49
C CYS A 19 7.66 -6.58 0.18
N ALA A 20 8.77 -7.26 -0.11
CA ALA A 20 8.87 -8.15 -1.27
C ALA A 20 7.91 -9.35 -1.18
N ILE A 21 7.83 -9.99 0.00
CA ILE A 21 6.89 -11.10 0.25
C ILE A 21 5.45 -10.58 0.15
N ALA A 22 5.14 -9.42 0.74
CA ALA A 22 3.83 -8.80 0.66
C ALA A 22 3.41 -8.55 -0.80
N ALA A 23 4.30 -7.97 -1.62
CA ALA A 23 4.08 -7.76 -3.05
C ALA A 23 3.77 -9.08 -3.77
N LEU A 24 4.52 -10.15 -3.47
CA LEU A 24 4.30 -11.48 -4.05
C LEU A 24 2.95 -12.08 -3.61
N CYS A 25 2.59 -11.99 -2.33
CA CYS A 25 1.31 -12.45 -1.81
C CYS A 25 0.13 -11.73 -2.48
N ILE A 26 0.22 -10.41 -2.67
CA ILE A 26 -0.81 -9.62 -3.36
C ILE A 26 -0.86 -10.00 -4.85
N PHE A 27 0.28 -10.21 -5.49
CA PHE A 27 0.35 -10.62 -6.89
C PHE A 27 -0.36 -11.95 -7.14
N LEU A 28 -0.20 -12.91 -6.22
CA LEU A 28 -0.88 -14.22 -6.29
C LEU A 28 -2.38 -14.13 -5.96
N SER A 29 -2.85 -13.05 -5.34
CA SER A 29 -4.27 -12.85 -5.02
C SER A 29 -5.07 -12.44 -6.26
N SER A 30 -5.84 -13.39 -6.80
CA SER A 30 -6.65 -13.21 -8.02
C SER A 30 -7.92 -12.39 -7.78
N ASN A 31 -8.46 -12.38 -6.56
CA ASN A 31 -9.79 -11.85 -6.21
C ASN A 31 -9.82 -10.32 -5.98
N TYR A 32 -8.70 -9.62 -6.15
CA TYR A 32 -8.60 -8.18 -5.88
C TYR A 32 -8.79 -7.36 -7.17
N ASP A 33 -9.48 -6.21 -7.05
CA ASP A 33 -9.65 -5.25 -8.15
C ASP A 33 -8.31 -4.95 -8.84
N ARG A 34 -8.26 -5.10 -10.17
CA ARG A 34 -6.99 -5.05 -10.92
C ARG A 34 -6.27 -3.72 -10.78
N GLU A 35 -7.00 -2.60 -10.70
CA GLU A 35 -6.41 -1.27 -10.61
C GLU A 35 -5.82 -1.05 -9.21
N LYS A 36 -6.60 -1.33 -8.15
CA LYS A 36 -6.14 -1.23 -6.76
C LYS A 36 -4.98 -2.18 -6.46
N ARG A 37 -5.06 -3.42 -6.95
CA ARG A 37 -4.01 -4.44 -6.84
C ARG A 37 -2.69 -3.97 -7.42
N ARG A 38 -2.73 -3.42 -8.64
CA ARG A 38 -1.52 -2.98 -9.34
C ARG A 38 -0.78 -1.91 -8.53
N TYR A 39 -1.49 -0.93 -8.00
CA TYR A 39 -0.85 0.16 -7.25
C TYR A 39 -0.37 -0.30 -5.87
N LEU A 40 -1.06 -1.23 -5.21
CA LEU A 40 -0.57 -1.81 -3.97
C LEU A 40 0.73 -2.61 -4.17
N ILE A 41 0.78 -3.48 -5.19
CA ILE A 41 2.01 -4.20 -5.56
C ILE A 41 3.14 -3.22 -5.87
N LEU A 42 2.83 -2.15 -6.61
CA LEU A 42 3.81 -1.14 -6.97
C LEU A 42 4.38 -0.44 -5.72
N MET A 43 3.52 -0.05 -4.77
CA MET A 43 3.97 0.54 -3.50
C MET A 43 4.85 -0.43 -2.70
N GLU A 44 4.44 -1.68 -2.53
CA GLU A 44 5.24 -2.69 -1.81
C GLU A 44 6.60 -2.95 -2.50
N SER A 45 6.62 -3.01 -3.83
CA SER A 45 7.87 -3.20 -4.59
C SER A 45 8.81 -2.02 -4.47
N PHE A 46 8.30 -0.78 -4.54
CA PHE A 46 9.14 0.42 -4.40
C PHE A 46 9.58 0.65 -2.97
N ALA A 47 8.74 0.33 -1.97
CA ALA A 47 9.16 0.35 -0.57
C ALA A 47 10.25 -0.68 -0.31
N SER A 48 10.11 -1.91 -0.84
CA SER A 48 11.15 -2.93 -0.76
C SER A 48 12.47 -2.45 -1.36
N LEU A 49 12.42 -1.89 -2.58
CA LEU A 49 13.61 -1.36 -3.24
C LEU A 49 14.22 -0.16 -2.50
N LEU A 50 13.39 0.75 -1.96
CA LEU A 50 13.83 1.89 -1.17
C LEU A 50 14.59 1.43 0.07
N LEU A 51 14.02 0.51 0.85
CA LEU A 51 14.64 -0.07 2.03
C LEU A 51 15.96 -0.79 1.71
N LEU A 52 16.01 -1.51 0.58
CA LEU A 52 17.23 -2.16 0.11
C LEU A 52 18.32 -1.14 -0.23
N MET A 53 17.97 -0.09 -0.99
CA MET A 53 18.94 0.92 -1.39
C MET A 53 19.44 1.71 -0.19
N ASP A 54 18.59 2.00 0.79
CA ASP A 54 19.03 2.65 2.02
C ASP A 54 19.98 1.73 2.82
N ALA A 55 19.68 0.43 2.92
CA ALA A 55 20.60 -0.53 3.54
C ALA A 55 21.96 -0.56 2.84
N MET A 56 21.95 -0.58 1.50
CA MET A 56 23.18 -0.57 0.69
C MET A 56 23.98 0.73 0.86
N ALA A 57 23.32 1.88 0.97
CA ALA A 57 23.98 3.15 1.24
C ALA A 57 24.74 3.12 2.58
N HIS A 58 24.13 2.55 3.62
CA HIS A 58 24.78 2.40 4.94
C HIS A 58 25.91 1.37 4.94
N ILE A 59 25.76 0.25 4.24
CA ILE A 59 26.78 -0.81 4.15
C ILE A 59 28.05 -0.31 3.44
N PHE A 60 27.87 0.42 2.33
CA PHE A 60 28.99 0.84 1.48
C PHE A 60 29.54 2.22 1.82
N SER A 61 28.90 2.98 2.73
CA SER A 61 29.42 4.26 3.21
C SER A 61 30.78 4.07 3.88
N GLY A 62 31.82 4.72 3.35
CA GLY A 62 33.19 4.59 3.83
C GLY A 62 33.92 3.33 3.33
N TYR A 63 33.33 2.56 2.41
CA TYR A 63 33.98 1.38 1.85
C TYR A 63 35.05 1.81 0.83
N PRO A 64 36.32 1.36 0.99
CA PRO A 64 37.40 1.80 0.11
C PRO A 64 37.30 1.21 -1.29
N GLY A 65 37.77 1.98 -2.28
CA GLY A 65 37.90 1.54 -3.67
C GLY A 65 36.68 1.84 -4.56
N VAL A 66 36.84 1.51 -5.85
CA VAL A 66 35.86 1.77 -6.91
C VAL A 66 34.48 1.14 -6.62
N PRO A 67 34.38 -0.12 -6.13
CA PRO A 67 33.08 -0.73 -5.84
C PRO A 67 32.28 0.04 -4.78
N GLY A 68 32.95 0.56 -3.74
CA GLY A 68 32.32 1.37 -2.70
C GLY A 68 31.77 2.67 -3.26
N SER A 69 32.58 3.39 -4.05
CA SER A 69 32.19 4.64 -4.68
C SER A 69 30.96 4.50 -5.58
N VAL A 70 30.96 3.47 -6.46
CA VAL A 70 29.85 3.20 -7.38
C VAL A 70 28.59 2.83 -6.61
N MET A 71 28.70 1.96 -5.60
CA MET A 71 27.54 1.49 -4.86
C MET A 71 26.91 2.60 -4.01
N VAL A 72 27.71 3.41 -3.29
CA VAL A 72 27.20 4.55 -2.50
C VAL A 72 26.53 5.57 -3.40
N CYS A 73 27.07 5.82 -4.60
CA CYS A 73 26.48 6.74 -5.56
C CYS A 73 25.11 6.26 -6.04
N ILE A 74 25.02 5.01 -6.52
CA ILE A 74 23.77 4.43 -7.03
C ILE A 74 22.72 4.32 -5.92
N SER A 75 23.11 3.80 -4.76
CA SER A 75 22.20 3.62 -3.63
C SER A 75 21.68 4.96 -3.13
N SER A 76 22.54 5.97 -2.92
CA SER A 76 22.11 7.30 -2.48
C SER A 76 21.15 7.93 -3.49
N PHE A 77 21.48 7.88 -4.79
CA PHE A 77 20.58 8.40 -5.83
C PHE A 77 19.20 7.73 -5.77
N LEU A 78 19.18 6.39 -5.68
CA LEU A 78 17.93 5.64 -5.62
C LEU A 78 17.16 5.89 -4.33
N VAL A 79 17.81 6.11 -3.19
CA VAL A 79 17.14 6.48 -1.94
C VAL A 79 16.36 7.78 -2.13
N PHE A 80 16.99 8.84 -2.66
CA PHE A 80 16.29 10.10 -2.91
C PHE A 80 15.20 9.95 -3.96
N PHE A 81 15.49 9.29 -5.08
CA PHE A 81 14.54 9.13 -6.17
C PHE A 81 13.32 8.30 -5.75
N LEU A 82 13.53 7.19 -5.04
CA LEU A 82 12.45 6.32 -4.57
C LEU A 82 11.65 6.96 -3.43
N SER A 83 12.27 7.84 -2.64
CA SER A 83 11.56 8.67 -1.65
C SER A 83 10.61 9.70 -2.27
N ASP A 84 10.76 10.05 -3.55
CA ASP A 84 9.76 10.81 -4.32
C ASP A 84 8.75 9.91 -5.06
N VAL A 85 9.21 8.76 -5.59
CA VAL A 85 8.36 7.81 -6.33
C VAL A 85 7.36 7.09 -5.42
N PHE A 86 7.75 6.77 -4.18
CA PHE A 86 6.87 6.09 -3.23
C PHE A 86 5.63 6.94 -2.88
N PRO A 87 5.75 8.21 -2.44
CA PRO A 87 4.60 9.08 -2.23
C PRO A 87 3.74 9.29 -3.48
N LEU A 88 4.34 9.29 -4.68
CA LEU A 88 3.57 9.33 -5.93
C LEU A 88 2.69 8.08 -6.09
N CYS A 89 3.24 6.89 -5.85
CA CYS A 89 2.47 5.65 -5.92
C CYS A 89 1.35 5.63 -4.88
N PHE A 90 1.64 6.12 -3.67
CA PHE A 90 0.66 6.30 -2.61
C PHE A 90 -0.45 7.29 -3.00
N HIS A 91 -0.09 8.45 -3.57
CA HIS A 91 -1.05 9.43 -4.07
C HIS A 91 -2.01 8.82 -5.10
N ILE A 92 -1.47 8.04 -6.04
CA ILE A 92 -2.30 7.34 -7.03
C ILE A 92 -3.21 6.33 -6.35
N TYR A 93 -2.68 5.53 -5.41
CA TYR A 93 -3.45 4.54 -4.67
C TYR A 93 -4.62 5.17 -3.90
N VAL A 94 -4.37 6.25 -3.16
CA VAL A 94 -5.40 7.04 -2.47
C VAL A 94 -6.44 7.57 -3.47
N CYS A 95 -6.00 8.10 -4.61
CA CYS A 95 -6.92 8.61 -5.63
C CYS A 95 -7.79 7.52 -6.26
N VAL A 96 -7.26 6.32 -6.49
CA VAL A 96 -8.02 5.16 -7.01
C VAL A 96 -9.11 4.75 -6.01
N TYR A 97 -8.82 4.81 -4.71
CA TYR A 97 -9.78 4.44 -3.67
C TYR A 97 -10.84 5.50 -3.39
N LEU A 98 -10.48 6.79 -3.45
CA LEU A 98 -11.40 7.89 -3.12
C LEU A 98 -12.27 8.34 -4.30
N PHE A 99 -11.79 8.20 -5.54
CA PHE A 99 -12.38 8.88 -6.69
C PHE A 99 -12.60 7.97 -7.90
N SER A 100 -13.69 8.24 -8.61
CA SER A 100 -13.92 7.67 -9.94
C SER A 100 -12.90 8.19 -10.97
N LYS A 101 -12.77 7.49 -12.11
CA LYS A 101 -11.90 7.91 -13.23
C LYS A 101 -12.20 9.35 -13.71
N LYS A 102 -13.46 9.78 -13.69
CA LYS A 102 -13.89 11.12 -14.12
C LYS A 102 -13.46 12.18 -13.10
N GLU A 103 -13.72 11.96 -11.81
CA GLU A 103 -13.36 12.88 -10.72
C GLU A 103 -11.85 13.14 -10.68
N ARG A 104 -11.03 12.08 -10.82
CA ARG A 104 -9.55 12.19 -10.85
C ARG A 104 -9.03 13.15 -11.92
N ARG A 105 -9.68 13.21 -13.09
CA ARG A 105 -9.28 14.11 -14.19
C ARG A 105 -9.68 15.56 -13.94
N THR A 106 -10.71 15.79 -13.14
CA THR A 106 -11.27 17.12 -12.87
C THR A 106 -10.67 17.80 -11.64
N LEU A 107 -10.29 17.03 -10.62
CA LEU A 107 -9.83 17.57 -9.35
C LEU A 107 -8.42 18.18 -9.47
N LYS A 108 -8.32 19.49 -9.22
CA LYS A 108 -7.04 20.22 -9.25
C LYS A 108 -6.03 19.65 -8.26
N ARG A 109 -6.46 19.26 -7.06
CA ARG A 109 -5.59 18.70 -6.00
C ARG A 109 -4.88 17.42 -6.43
N VAL A 110 -5.54 16.56 -7.19
CA VAL A 110 -4.94 15.34 -7.77
C VAL A 110 -3.83 15.73 -8.77
N LYS A 111 -4.09 16.72 -9.63
CA LYS A 111 -3.06 17.23 -10.55
C LYS A 111 -1.89 17.86 -9.82
N THR A 112 -2.15 18.61 -8.76
CA THR A 112 -1.11 19.20 -7.91
C THR A 112 -0.20 18.14 -7.30
N GLY A 113 -0.75 17.01 -6.82
CA GLY A 113 0.04 15.89 -6.32
C GLY A 113 1.02 15.35 -7.37
N TYR A 114 0.56 15.14 -8.61
CA TYR A 114 1.43 14.72 -9.71
C TYR A 114 2.54 15.73 -10.04
N VAL A 115 2.22 17.03 -10.02
CA VAL A 115 3.20 18.08 -10.31
C VAL A 115 4.27 18.14 -9.23
N ILE A 116 3.88 18.03 -7.95
CA ILE A 116 4.85 18.01 -6.83
C ILE A 116 5.78 16.81 -6.95
N ALA A 117 5.26 15.61 -7.23
CA ALA A 117 6.07 14.42 -7.42
C ALA A 117 7.03 14.54 -8.61
N ALA A 118 6.56 15.07 -9.74
CA ALA A 118 7.40 15.30 -10.92
C ALA A 118 8.51 16.32 -10.63
N ALA A 119 8.20 17.37 -9.86
CA ALA A 119 9.18 18.35 -9.42
C ALA A 119 10.23 17.72 -8.49
N GLY A 120 9.82 16.91 -7.50
CA GLY A 120 10.72 16.17 -6.62
C GLY A 120 11.73 15.32 -7.38
N ALA A 121 11.22 14.43 -8.24
CA ALA A 121 12.04 13.57 -9.09
C ALA A 121 13.00 14.37 -9.99
N ALA A 122 12.55 15.48 -10.58
CA ALA A 122 13.40 16.34 -11.40
C ALA A 122 14.53 16.99 -10.57
N PHE A 123 14.24 17.46 -9.35
CA PHE A 123 15.25 18.03 -8.46
C PHE A 123 16.30 17.00 -8.04
N VAL A 124 15.91 15.74 -7.80
CA VAL A 124 16.88 14.67 -7.49
C VAL A 124 17.86 14.46 -8.65
N VAL A 125 17.37 14.46 -9.89
CA VAL A 125 18.21 14.32 -11.09
C VAL A 125 19.14 15.52 -11.26
N ILE A 126 18.62 16.75 -11.11
CA ILE A 126 19.44 17.97 -11.18
C ILE A 126 20.51 17.97 -10.09
N SER A 127 20.16 17.51 -8.89
CA SER A 127 21.08 17.43 -7.75
C SER A 127 22.30 16.55 -8.02
N GLN A 128 22.24 15.60 -8.96
CA GLN A 128 23.42 14.79 -9.32
C GLN A 128 24.53 15.61 -9.96
N PHE A 129 24.18 16.73 -10.61
CA PHE A 129 25.13 17.61 -11.28
C PHE A 129 25.50 18.83 -10.45
N THR A 130 24.65 19.22 -9.49
CA THR A 130 24.79 20.48 -8.74
C THR A 130 25.13 20.29 -7.26
N HIS A 131 25.12 19.05 -6.76
CA HIS A 131 25.35 18.74 -5.33
C HIS A 131 24.37 19.44 -4.38
N TRP A 132 23.13 19.67 -4.80
CA TRP A 132 22.12 20.38 -4.00
C TRP A 132 21.64 19.60 -2.77
N TYR A 133 21.35 18.31 -2.93
CA TYR A 133 20.84 17.46 -1.85
C TYR A 133 21.96 16.77 -1.07
N TYR A 134 22.95 16.26 -1.79
CA TYR A 134 24.08 15.57 -1.18
C TYR A 134 25.31 15.59 -2.09
N TYR A 135 26.45 15.27 -1.48
CA TYR A 135 27.68 14.92 -2.18
C TYR A 135 28.35 13.74 -1.48
N ILE A 136 29.23 13.07 -2.20
CA ILE A 136 30.05 11.96 -1.69
C ILE A 136 31.50 12.46 -1.73
N ASP A 137 32.21 12.32 -0.61
CA ASP A 137 33.61 12.76 -0.51
C ASP A 137 34.59 11.71 -1.07
N GLY A 138 35.90 12.02 -1.00
CA GLY A 138 36.96 11.14 -1.48
C GLY A 138 37.08 9.82 -0.71
N ASP A 139 36.49 9.74 0.48
CA ASP A 139 36.46 8.56 1.34
C ASP A 139 35.16 7.75 1.17
N ASN A 140 34.39 8.02 0.11
CA ASN A 140 33.09 7.39 -0.17
C ASN A 140 32.08 7.57 0.98
N CYS A 141 32.17 8.69 1.70
CA CYS A 141 31.23 9.04 2.77
C CYS A 141 30.18 10.04 2.25
N TYR A 142 28.93 9.71 2.54
CA TYR A 142 27.78 10.53 2.20
C TYR A 142 27.69 11.77 3.10
N HIS A 143 27.49 12.95 2.50
CA HIS A 143 27.32 14.21 3.21
C HIS A 143 26.07 14.96 2.71
N ARG A 144 25.28 15.48 3.66
CA ARG A 144 24.10 16.32 3.36
C ARG A 144 24.56 17.70 2.86
N ALA A 145 23.96 18.17 1.77
CA ALA A 145 24.24 19.50 1.22
C ALA A 145 23.17 20.52 1.64
N SER A 146 23.35 21.78 1.21
CA SER A 146 22.57 22.93 1.68
C SER A 146 21.07 22.85 1.37
N LEU A 147 20.67 22.23 0.26
CA LEU A 147 19.27 22.08 -0.15
C LEU A 147 18.66 20.72 0.20
N TYR A 148 19.32 19.92 1.05
CA TYR A 148 18.79 18.63 1.53
C TYR A 148 17.36 18.74 2.08
N ILE A 149 17.02 19.82 2.81
CA ILE A 149 15.67 20.00 3.37
C ILE A 149 14.59 19.98 2.28
N MET A 150 14.88 20.44 1.06
CA MET A 150 13.92 20.42 -0.05
C MET A 150 13.56 19.00 -0.49
N SER A 151 14.47 18.03 -0.34
CA SER A 151 14.20 16.62 -0.62
C SER A 151 13.21 16.00 0.37
N ILE A 152 12.99 16.64 1.53
CA ILE A 152 11.98 16.23 2.51
C ILE A 152 10.69 17.02 2.29
N LEU A 153 10.79 18.33 2.06
CA LEU A 153 9.64 19.22 1.92
C LEU A 153 8.76 18.89 0.71
N LEU A 154 9.35 18.52 -0.43
CA LEU A 154 8.59 18.18 -1.64
C LEU A 154 7.72 16.92 -1.45
N PRO A 155 8.27 15.76 -1.04
CA PRO A 155 7.47 14.61 -0.62
C PRO A 155 6.44 14.93 0.46
N ALA A 156 6.82 15.70 1.49
CA ALA A 156 5.93 16.06 2.58
C ALA A 156 4.73 16.88 2.09
N ALA A 157 4.94 17.82 1.17
CA ALA A 157 3.86 18.60 0.56
C ALA A 157 2.89 17.70 -0.23
N GLY A 158 3.40 16.70 -0.94
CA GLY A 158 2.57 15.67 -1.60
C GLY A 158 1.72 14.90 -0.59
N LEU A 159 2.34 14.40 0.48
CA LEU A 159 1.65 13.67 1.56
C LEU A 159 0.63 14.53 2.31
N LEU A 160 0.83 15.85 2.43
CA LEU A 160 -0.16 16.77 2.99
C LEU A 160 -1.40 16.91 2.10
N ILE A 161 -1.23 16.86 0.77
CA ILE A 161 -2.37 16.79 -0.16
C ILE A 161 -3.14 15.50 0.08
N ASP A 162 -2.45 14.37 0.22
CA ASP A 162 -3.09 13.08 0.51
C ASP A 162 -3.82 13.08 1.85
N LEU A 163 -3.20 13.61 2.91
CA LEU A 163 -3.82 13.77 4.21
C LEU A 163 -5.14 14.52 4.11
N THR A 164 -5.11 15.67 3.44
CA THR A 164 -6.31 16.51 3.29
C THR A 164 -7.37 15.83 2.43
N LEU A 165 -7.00 14.98 1.46
CA LEU A 165 -7.96 14.22 0.63
C LEU A 165 -8.59 13.10 1.47
N LEU A 166 -7.78 12.35 2.21
CA LEU A 166 -8.23 11.27 3.10
C LEU A 166 -9.19 11.79 4.17
N LEU A 167 -8.88 12.91 4.81
CA LEU A 167 -9.73 13.48 5.87
C LEU A 167 -11.07 14.00 5.32
N GLN A 168 -11.07 14.63 4.15
CA GLN A 168 -12.29 15.17 3.52
C GLN A 168 -13.21 14.04 3.01
N TYR A 169 -12.63 13.01 2.41
CA TYR A 169 -13.37 11.91 1.77
C TYR A 169 -13.38 10.61 2.60
N LYS A 170 -13.09 10.70 3.90
CA LYS A 170 -13.03 9.56 4.84
C LYS A 170 -14.26 8.64 4.85
N LYS A 171 -15.43 9.16 4.44
CA LYS A 171 -16.68 8.40 4.35
C LYS A 171 -16.73 7.45 3.15
N ARG A 172 -15.84 7.60 2.16
CA ARG A 172 -15.78 6.78 0.94
C ARG A 172 -14.96 5.49 1.11
N VAL A 173 -14.24 5.35 2.22
CA VAL A 173 -13.39 4.20 2.53
C VAL A 173 -13.80 3.60 3.88
N SER A 174 -13.52 2.32 4.06
CA SER A 174 -13.67 1.64 5.35
C SER A 174 -12.75 2.26 6.40
N ARG A 175 -13.16 2.20 7.68
CA ARG A 175 -12.38 2.76 8.79
C ARG A 175 -11.01 2.10 8.94
N LYS A 176 -10.92 0.79 8.69
CA LYS A 176 -9.66 0.04 8.79
C LYS A 176 -8.68 0.49 7.71
N LEU A 177 -9.11 0.51 6.45
CA LEU A 177 -8.31 1.01 5.34
C LEU A 177 -7.88 2.47 5.53
N LEU A 178 -8.78 3.33 6.00
CA LEU A 178 -8.45 4.73 6.29
C LEU A 178 -7.34 4.85 7.33
N PHE A 179 -7.45 4.10 8.43
CA PHE A 179 -6.41 4.08 9.47
C PHE A 179 -5.06 3.67 8.90
N SER A 180 -5.07 2.69 8.00
CA SER A 180 -3.86 2.19 7.35
C SER A 180 -3.28 3.19 6.34
N MET A 181 -4.09 3.82 5.49
CA MET A 181 -3.63 4.90 4.61
C MET A 181 -3.10 6.11 5.41
N LEU A 182 -3.71 6.42 6.57
CA LEU A 182 -3.21 7.48 7.45
C LEU A 182 -1.87 7.12 8.09
N SER A 183 -1.57 5.84 8.34
CA SER A 183 -0.27 5.43 8.88
C SER A 183 0.86 5.77 7.90
N CYS A 184 0.65 5.54 6.59
CA CYS A 184 1.57 5.90 5.50
C CYS A 184 1.86 7.40 5.40
N VAL A 185 1.07 8.25 6.03
CA VAL A 185 1.27 9.70 6.09
C VAL A 185 1.86 10.12 7.42
N VAL A 186 1.22 9.71 8.52
CA VAL A 186 1.54 10.20 9.86
C VAL A 186 2.86 9.62 10.36
N LEU A 187 3.15 8.34 10.14
CA LEU A 187 4.39 7.74 10.62
C LEU A 187 5.62 8.36 9.91
N PRO A 188 5.65 8.49 8.57
CA PRO A 188 6.74 9.21 7.89
C PRO A 188 6.84 10.69 8.24
N ALA A 189 5.72 11.38 8.45
CA ALA A 189 5.76 12.79 8.87
C ALA A 189 6.39 12.96 10.26
N VAL A 190 6.02 12.10 11.22
CA VAL A 190 6.62 12.11 12.56
C VAL A 190 8.10 11.73 12.50
N ALA A 191 8.45 10.70 11.72
CA ALA A 191 9.83 10.30 11.53
C ALA A 191 10.67 11.41 10.91
N ALA A 192 10.17 12.12 9.90
CA ALA A 192 10.83 13.26 9.29
C ALA A 192 11.06 14.40 10.28
N ALA A 193 10.07 14.70 11.13
CA ALA A 193 10.19 15.72 12.17
C ALA A 193 11.26 15.35 13.21
N VAL A 194 11.33 14.09 13.64
CA VAL A 194 12.35 13.61 14.57
C VAL A 194 13.74 13.57 13.92
N GLN A 195 13.82 13.10 12.67
CA GLN A 195 15.06 13.00 11.90
C GLN A 195 15.67 14.37 11.55
N ALA A 196 14.89 15.45 11.63
CA ALA A 196 15.42 16.81 11.54
C ALA A 196 16.35 17.17 12.72
N PHE A 197 16.17 16.54 13.88
CA PHE A 197 17.00 16.76 15.08
C PHE A 197 18.11 15.70 15.26
N TRP A 198 17.96 14.50 14.68
CA TRP A 198 18.95 13.41 14.77
C TRP A 198 19.55 13.04 13.41
N TYR A 199 20.81 13.41 13.19
CA TYR A 199 21.57 13.09 11.99
C TYR A 199 21.99 11.61 11.98
N GLY A 200 21.91 10.96 10.81
CA GLY A 200 22.50 9.63 10.55
C GLY A 200 21.55 8.43 10.61
N MET A 201 20.36 8.56 11.22
CA MET A 201 19.37 7.47 11.31
C MET A 201 18.33 7.55 10.18
N SER A 202 17.97 6.40 9.60
CA SER A 202 16.95 6.24 8.55
C SER A 202 15.53 6.07 9.12
N LEU A 203 15.10 7.03 9.95
CA LEU A 203 13.80 6.94 10.63
C LEU A 203 12.64 7.00 9.63
N ILE A 204 12.77 7.82 8.58
CA ILE A 204 11.75 7.94 7.52
C ILE A 204 11.55 6.58 6.85
N GLU A 205 12.62 5.92 6.43
CA GLU A 205 12.56 4.64 5.74
C GLU A 205 11.97 3.54 6.65
N PHE A 206 12.36 3.49 7.93
CA PHE A 206 11.73 2.58 8.89
C PHE A 206 10.23 2.81 9.02
N SER A 207 9.80 4.07 9.09
CA SER A 207 8.39 4.41 9.20
C SER A 207 7.60 4.04 7.95
N VAL A 208 8.22 4.11 6.76
CA VAL A 208 7.65 3.62 5.50
C VAL A 208 7.49 2.11 5.58
N GLY A 209 8.52 1.36 6.00
CA GLY A 209 8.45 -0.09 6.18
C GLY A 209 7.32 -0.51 7.14
N ILE A 210 7.21 0.13 8.31
CA ILE A 210 6.14 -0.12 9.28
C ILE A 210 4.77 0.20 8.67
N SER A 211 4.65 1.32 7.97
CA SER A 211 3.40 1.71 7.32
C SER A 211 2.97 0.69 6.27
N MET A 212 3.91 0.17 5.47
CA MET A 212 3.62 -0.86 4.48
C MET A 212 3.20 -2.18 5.10
N ILE A 213 3.80 -2.59 6.23
CA ILE A 213 3.33 -3.76 7.00
C ILE A 213 1.87 -3.58 7.41
N ILE A 214 1.51 -2.41 7.96
CA ILE A 214 0.13 -2.10 8.35
C ILE A 214 -0.78 -2.08 7.11
N MET A 215 -0.30 -1.54 5.99
CA MET A 215 -1.02 -1.46 4.72
C MET A 215 -1.35 -2.83 4.16
N PHE A 216 -0.37 -3.73 4.11
CA PHE A 216 -0.54 -5.11 3.72
C PHE A 216 -1.52 -5.86 4.61
N ILE A 217 -1.33 -5.83 5.94
CA ILE A 217 -2.16 -6.58 6.89
C ILE A 217 -3.62 -6.14 6.80
N VAL A 218 -3.87 -4.82 6.81
CA VAL A 218 -5.22 -4.28 6.74
C VAL A 218 -5.87 -4.59 5.40
N THR A 219 -5.15 -4.41 4.30
CA THR A 219 -5.70 -4.68 2.97
C THR A 219 -6.01 -6.17 2.79
N MET A 220 -5.11 -7.06 3.20
CA MET A 220 -5.38 -8.51 3.16
C MET A 220 -6.55 -8.91 4.04
N THR A 221 -6.69 -8.31 5.22
CA THR A 221 -7.84 -8.55 6.09
C THR A 221 -9.14 -8.13 5.42
N GLU A 222 -9.18 -6.95 4.80
CA GLU A 222 -10.37 -6.48 4.09
C GLU A 222 -10.71 -7.37 2.89
N LEU A 223 -9.70 -7.78 2.11
CA LEU A 223 -9.91 -8.66 0.97
C LEU A 223 -10.47 -10.03 1.39
N ASN A 224 -9.93 -10.60 2.46
CA ASN A 224 -10.44 -11.85 2.99
C ASN A 224 -11.88 -11.68 3.49
N GLN A 225 -12.20 -10.57 4.17
CA GLN A 225 -13.56 -10.28 4.65
C GLN A 225 -14.57 -10.12 3.50
N GLU A 226 -14.21 -9.39 2.45
CA GLU A 226 -15.04 -9.24 1.25
C GLU A 226 -15.27 -10.60 0.57
N MET A 227 -14.23 -11.42 0.44
CA MET A 227 -14.32 -12.76 -0.12
C MET A 227 -15.25 -13.68 0.68
N TYR A 228 -15.12 -13.73 2.01
CA TYR A 228 -16.02 -14.52 2.86
C TYR A 228 -17.48 -14.09 2.71
N GLN A 229 -17.75 -12.79 2.58
CA GLN A 229 -19.10 -12.28 2.38
C GLN A 229 -19.67 -12.67 1.02
N LEU A 230 -18.85 -12.68 -0.04
CA LEU A 230 -19.27 -13.11 -1.37
C LEU A 230 -19.64 -14.61 -1.38
N ILE A 231 -18.77 -15.46 -0.84
CA ILE A 231 -19.02 -16.91 -0.75
C ILE A 231 -20.30 -17.19 0.05
N SER A 232 -20.52 -16.50 1.18
CA SER A 232 -21.74 -16.65 1.98
C SER A 232 -23.00 -16.20 1.23
N ARG A 233 -22.93 -15.14 0.43
CA ARG A 233 -24.06 -14.67 -0.40
C ARG A 233 -24.37 -15.66 -1.52
N GLU A 234 -23.35 -16.16 -2.21
CA GLU A 234 -23.53 -17.17 -3.27
C GLU A 234 -24.17 -18.44 -2.74
N GLY A 235 -23.76 -18.91 -1.56
CA GLY A 235 -24.39 -20.05 -0.87
C GLY A 235 -25.88 -19.83 -0.64
N LYS A 236 -26.26 -18.67 -0.08
CA LYS A 236 -27.67 -18.30 0.16
C LYS A 236 -28.48 -18.16 -1.12
N ILE A 237 -27.88 -17.67 -2.20
CA ILE A 237 -28.55 -17.55 -3.50
C ILE A 237 -28.80 -18.94 -4.10
N LYS A 238 -27.83 -19.86 -4.03
CA LYS A 238 -27.99 -21.24 -4.48
C LYS A 238 -29.09 -21.96 -3.71
N GLU A 239 -29.11 -21.84 -2.39
CA GLU A 239 -30.16 -22.42 -1.53
C GLU A 239 -31.55 -21.88 -1.89
N ARG A 240 -31.69 -20.56 -2.08
CA ARG A 240 -32.96 -19.95 -2.54
C ARG A 240 -33.39 -20.43 -3.92
N LEU A 241 -32.44 -20.65 -4.83
CA LEU A 241 -32.72 -21.15 -6.17
C LEU A 241 -33.17 -22.62 -6.12
N GLU A 242 -32.56 -23.45 -5.29
CA GLU A 242 -32.96 -24.84 -5.07
C GLU A 242 -34.37 -24.93 -4.49
N ILE A 243 -34.69 -24.14 -3.46
CA ILE A 243 -36.04 -24.08 -2.88
C ILE A 243 -37.07 -23.64 -3.93
N ALA A 244 -36.78 -22.60 -4.71
CA ALA A 244 -37.68 -22.12 -5.76
C ALA A 244 -37.87 -23.17 -6.87
N THR A 245 -36.82 -23.91 -7.21
CA THR A 245 -36.88 -24.97 -8.23
C THR A 245 -37.72 -26.15 -7.76
N ILE A 246 -37.54 -26.59 -6.51
CA ILE A 246 -38.35 -27.66 -5.89
C ILE A 246 -39.81 -27.22 -5.81
N LEU A 247 -40.07 -26.00 -5.33
CA LEU A 247 -41.42 -25.45 -5.22
C LEU A 247 -42.12 -25.39 -6.59
N ASN A 248 -41.43 -24.92 -7.62
CA ASN A 248 -41.97 -24.88 -8.99
C ASN A 248 -42.29 -26.28 -9.52
N LYS A 249 -41.46 -27.27 -9.20
CA LYS A 249 -41.73 -28.67 -9.57
C LYS A 249 -42.98 -29.20 -8.87
N CYS A 250 -43.12 -28.98 -7.56
CA CYS A 250 -44.32 -29.39 -6.80
C CYS A 250 -45.59 -28.71 -7.31
N ILE A 251 -45.53 -27.41 -7.65
CA ILE A 251 -46.67 -26.69 -8.24
C ILE A 251 -47.04 -27.28 -9.61
N ALA A 252 -46.05 -27.62 -10.44
CA ALA A 252 -46.31 -28.22 -11.74
C ALA A 252 -47.01 -29.59 -11.61
N GLU A 253 -46.57 -30.44 -10.67
CA GLU A 253 -47.18 -31.73 -10.35
C GLU A 253 -48.63 -31.57 -9.84
N LEU A 254 -48.89 -30.58 -8.98
CA LEU A 254 -50.24 -30.25 -8.50
C LEU A 254 -51.18 -29.77 -9.62
N ILE A 255 -50.68 -28.99 -10.58
CA ILE A 255 -51.47 -28.46 -11.69
C ILE A 255 -51.73 -29.54 -12.76
N SER A 256 -50.81 -30.50 -12.95
CA SER A 256 -50.97 -31.56 -13.94
C SER A 256 -52.02 -32.62 -13.60
N GLY A 257 -52.60 -32.58 -12.39
CA GLY A 257 -53.73 -33.43 -12.03
C GLY A 257 -53.38 -34.92 -11.90
N GLU A 258 -52.23 -35.24 -11.28
CA GLU A 258 -52.02 -36.56 -10.67
C GLU A 258 -52.47 -36.48 -9.20
N ASP A 259 -53.44 -37.34 -8.88
CA ASP A 259 -54.36 -37.32 -7.74
C ASP A 259 -53.76 -37.38 -6.31
N GLU A 260 -54.54 -36.85 -5.37
CA GLU A 260 -54.75 -37.16 -3.94
C GLU A 260 -53.57 -37.35 -2.95
N ASP A 261 -52.35 -37.65 -3.37
CA ASP A 261 -51.23 -37.96 -2.46
C ASP A 261 -50.45 -36.71 -1.98
N ALA A 262 -50.60 -35.58 -2.65
CA ALA A 262 -49.89 -34.33 -2.32
C ALA A 262 -50.32 -33.71 -0.99
N ALA A 263 -51.52 -34.03 -0.49
CA ALA A 263 -52.01 -33.59 0.81
C ALA A 263 -51.23 -34.20 1.99
N ILE A 264 -50.61 -35.37 1.79
CA ILE A 264 -49.87 -36.09 2.84
C ILE A 264 -48.45 -35.52 3.02
N LEU A 265 -47.84 -35.02 1.94
CA LEU A 265 -46.48 -34.45 2.00
C LEU A 265 -46.44 -33.08 2.72
N PHE A 266 -47.47 -32.25 2.53
CA PHE A 266 -47.58 -30.95 3.20
C PHE A 266 -47.72 -31.07 4.73
N HIS A 267 -48.31 -32.15 5.23
CA HIS A 267 -48.48 -32.37 6.66
C HIS A 267 -47.18 -32.83 7.37
N GLY A 268 -46.19 -33.33 6.63
CA GLY A 268 -44.90 -33.78 7.15
C GLY A 268 -43.80 -32.70 7.23
N VAL A 269 -43.94 -31.60 6.49
CA VAL A 269 -42.93 -30.53 6.40
C VAL A 269 -43.22 -29.37 7.37
N LEU A 270 -44.48 -29.20 7.82
CA LEU A 270 -44.91 -28.04 8.61
C LEU A 270 -45.02 -28.24 10.13
N LEU A 271 -44.81 -29.45 10.67
CA LEU A 271 -44.82 -29.70 12.12
C LEU A 271 -43.42 -30.02 12.65
N PRO A 272 -42.91 -29.28 13.65
CA PRO A 272 -41.69 -29.66 14.36
C PRO A 272 -41.97 -30.96 15.11
N LYS A 273 -41.03 -31.91 15.04
CA LYS A 273 -40.98 -33.04 15.96
C LYS A 273 -40.59 -32.54 17.35
N ASP A 274 -41.59 -32.11 18.13
CA ASP A 274 -41.52 -32.09 19.59
C ASP A 274 -42.38 -33.24 20.12
N THR A 275 -41.73 -34.35 20.47
CA THR A 275 -41.98 -35.21 21.64
C THR A 275 -40.96 -36.34 21.68
#